data_AF-A0A7C0VT62-F1
#
_entry.id   AF-A0A7C0VT62-F1
#
_cell.length_a   1.000
_cell.length_b   1.000
_cell.length_c   1.000
_cell.angle_alpha   90.00
_cell.angle_beta   90.00
_cell.angle_gamma   90.00
#
_symmetry.space_group_name_H-M   'P 1'
#
loop_
_entity.id
_entity.type
_entity.pdbx_description
1 polymer ?
#
loop_
_entity_poly.entity_id
_entity_poly.type
_entity_poly.pdbx_seq_one_letter_code
_entity_poly.pdbx_strand_id
1 'polypeptide(L)' 'MSKARTQLIVYEFVCKNPGMCTYEISKKLKMSGGRVRHALNQLKKSGLIKFKYEKKNP' A
#
# COMPACT_ATOMS: atom_id res chain seq x y z
N MET A 1 12.04 -10.48 4.88
CA MET A 1 10.64 -10.24 5.32
C MET A 1 9.70 -11.05 4.46
N SER A 2 8.74 -11.77 5.05
CA SER A 2 7.70 -12.49 4.31
C SER A 2 6.69 -11.50 3.68
N LYS A 3 6.01 -11.93 2.59
CA LYS A 3 5.00 -11.11 1.90
C LYS A 3 3.82 -10.75 2.83
N ALA A 4 3.39 -11.67 3.68
CA ALA A 4 2.32 -11.46 4.67
C ALA A 4 2.66 -10.36 5.68
N ARG A 5 3.89 -10.37 6.23
CA ARG A 5 4.34 -9.33 7.17
C ARG A 5 4.38 -7.95 6.54
N THR A 6 4.73 -7.87 5.25
CA THR A 6 4.75 -6.60 4.52
C THR A 6 3.33 -6.03 4.35
N GLN A 7 2.35 -6.87 4.01
CA GLN A 7 0.95 -6.45 3.88
C GLN A 7 0.40 -5.92 5.20
N LEU A 8 0.68 -6.60 6.32
CA LEU A 8 0.25 -6.17 7.65
C LEU A 8 0.79 -4.77 8.00
N ILE A 9 2.10 -4.56 7.83
CA ILE A 9 2.75 -3.27 8.12
C ILE A 9 2.16 -2.15 7.25
N VAL A 10 1.99 -2.41 5.95
CA VAL A 10 1.41 -1.42 5.03
C VAL A 10 -0.05 -1.14 5.40
N TYR A 11 -0.83 -2.15 5.76
CA TYR A 11 -2.23 -1.99 6.17
C TYR A 11 -2.35 -1.12 7.42
N GLU A 12 -1.65 -1.46 8.50
CA GLU A 12 -1.64 -0.67 9.74
C GLU A 12 -1.23 0.79 9.48
N PHE A 13 -0.22 1.00 8.63
CA PHE A 13 0.23 2.34 8.29
C PHE A 13 -0.85 3.15 7.56
N VAL A 14 -1.54 2.54 6.59
CA VAL A 14 -2.62 3.19 5.82
C VAL A 14 -3.83 3.49 6.69
N CYS A 15 -4.19 2.60 7.62
CA CYS A 15 -5.27 2.85 8.58
C CYS A 15 -4.98 4.06 9.47
N LYS A 16 -3.73 4.23 9.91
CA LYS A 16 -3.31 5.39 10.71
C LYS A 16 -3.13 6.66 9.89
N ASN A 17 -2.95 6.54 8.57
CA ASN A 17 -2.64 7.65 7.69
C ASN A 17 -3.40 7.54 6.35
N PRO A 18 -4.73 7.74 6.36
CA PRO A 18 -5.54 7.64 5.16
C PRO A 18 -5.17 8.72 4.13
N GLY A 19 -5.29 8.39 2.85
CA GLY A 19 -5.10 9.35 1.76
C GLY A 19 -3.67 9.50 1.23
N MET A 20 -2.67 8.86 1.85
CA MET A 20 -1.30 8.88 1.33
C MET A 20 -1.14 8.09 0.02
N CYS A 21 -0.27 8.59 -0.85
CA CYS A 21 0.10 7.90 -2.08
C CYS A 21 1.20 6.85 -1.86
N THR A 22 1.38 5.95 -2.82
CA THR A 22 2.39 4.87 -2.75
C THR A 22 3.81 5.40 -2.53
N TYR A 23 4.15 6.56 -3.08
CA TYR A 23 5.47 7.18 -2.94
C TYR A 23 5.72 7.62 -1.49
N GLU A 24 4.76 8.29 -0.86
CA GLU A 24 4.86 8.74 0.53
C GLU A 24 4.97 7.55 1.49
N ILE A 25 4.13 6.53 1.29
CA ILE A 25 4.15 5.29 2.08
C ILE A 25 5.52 4.61 1.93
N SER A 26 6.07 4.54 0.71
CA SER A 26 7.39 3.98 0.44
C SER A 26 8.50 4.71 1.18
N LYS A 27 8.49 6.05 1.17
CA LYS A 27 9.47 6.88 1.88
C LYS A 27 9.36 6.72 3.39
N LYS A 28 8.15 6.74 3.94
CA LYS A 28 7.90 6.63 5.39
C LYS A 28 8.24 5.25 5.94
N LEU A 29 7.92 4.18 5.21
CA LEU A 29 8.20 2.80 5.62
C LEU A 29 9.61 2.32 5.21
N LYS A 30 10.41 3.16 4.53
CA LYS A 30 11.72 2.79 3.97
C LYS A 30 11.66 1.50 3.14
N MET A 31 10.58 1.34 2.36
CA MET A 31 10.35 0.18 1.49
C MET A 31 10.43 0.60 0.02
N SER A 32 10.80 -0.31 -0.88
CA SER A 32 10.75 -0.01 -2.31
C SER A 32 9.32 0.23 -2.79
N GLY A 33 9.14 1.16 -3.74
CA GLY A 33 7.83 1.49 -4.29
C GLY A 33 7.11 0.27 -4.89
N GLY A 34 7.85 -0.63 -5.54
CA GLY A 34 7.30 -1.90 -6.06
C GLY A 34 6.76 -2.81 -4.96
N ARG A 35 7.46 -2.91 -3.82
CA ARG A 35 7.02 -3.72 -2.67
C ARG A 35 5.75 -3.16 -2.04
N VAL A 36 5.70 -1.84 -1.84
CA VAL A 36 4.51 -1.16 -1.29
C VAL A 36 3.34 -1.28 -2.25
N ARG A 37 3.55 -1.03 -3.55
CA ARG A 37 2.51 -1.18 -4.58
C ARG A 37 1.94 -2.60 -4.60
N HIS A 38 2.81 -3.61 -4.55
CA HIS A 38 2.36 -4.99 -4.49
C HIS A 38 1.50 -5.26 -3.26
N ALA A 39 1.94 -4.83 -2.06
CA ALA A 39 1.17 -4.98 -0.83
C ALA A 39 -0.20 -4.27 -0.90
N LEU A 40 -0.23 -3.01 -1.32
CA LEU A 40 -1.47 -2.25 -1.47
C LEU A 40 -2.44 -2.91 -2.47
N ASN A 41 -1.93 -3.43 -3.58
CA ASN A 41 -2.76 -4.15 -4.56
C ASN A 41 -3.35 -5.44 -3.98
N GLN A 42 -2.62 -6.18 -3.14
CA GLN A 42 -3.16 -7.36 -2.47
C GLN A 42 -4.23 -6.99 -1.43
N LEU A 43 -3.99 -5.95 -0.64
CA LEU A 43 -4.96 -5.43 0.32
C LEU A 43 -6.23 -4.88 -0.35
N LYS A 44 -6.09 -4.27 -1.53
CA LYS A 44 -7.22 -3.86 -2.37
C LYS A 44 -8.00 -5.08 -2.86
N LYS A 45 -7.31 -6.10 -3.37
CA LYS A 45 -7.93 -7.35 -3.83
C LYS A 45 -8.70 -8.08 -2.73
N SER A 46 -8.24 -7.99 -1.48
CA SER A 46 -8.93 -8.55 -0.31
C SER A 46 -10.03 -7.64 0.26
N GLY A 47 -10.30 -6.48 -0.36
CA GLY A 47 -11.34 -5.55 0.08
C GLY A 47 -11.02 -4.75 1.35
N LEU A 48 -9.78 -4.82 1.86
CA LEU A 48 -9.39 -4.16 3.11
C LEU A 48 -9.10 -2.67 2.94
N ILE A 49 -8.73 -2.25 1.73
CA ILE A 49 -8.49 -0.84 1.39
C ILE A 49 -9.10 -0.51 0.03
N LYS A 50 -9.34 0.78 -0.20
CA LYS A 50 -9.77 1.33 -1.50
C LYS A 50 -8.84 2.47 -1.91
N PHE A 51 -8.50 2.53 -3.20
CA PHE A 51 -7.80 3.70 -3.74
C PHE A 51 -8.83 4.76 -4.14
N LYS A 52 -8.58 6.00 -3.73
CA LYS A 52 -9.43 7.14 -4.14
C LYS A 52 -9.25 7.48 -5.62
N TYR A 53 -8.02 7.38 -6.11
CA TYR A 53 -7.66 7.64 -7.50
C TYR A 53 -6.85 6.47 -8.02
N GLU A 54 -7.31 5.90 -9.13
CA GLU A 54 -6.56 4.90 -9.87
C GLU A 54 -6.25 5.47 -11.23
N LYS A 55 -4.96 5.60 -11.54
CA LYS A 55 -4.55 5.87 -12.92
C LYS A 55 -4.93 4.64 -13.73
N LYS A 56 -6.02 4.73 -14.49
CA LYS A 56 -6.21 3.89 -15.67
C LYS A 56 -5.13 4.34 -16.64
N ASN A 57 -4.13 3.50 -16.91
CA ASN A 57 -3.33 3.71 -18.11
C ASN A 57 -4.31 3.56 -19.29
N PRO A 58 -4.44 4.59 -20.16
CA PRO A 58 -5.20 4.47 -21.39
C PRO A 58 -4.62 3.39 -22.31
#